data_AF-A0A950SVS0-F1
#
_entry.id   AF-A0A950SVS0-F1
#
_cell.length_a   1.000
_cell.length_b   1.000
_cell.length_c   1.000
_cell.angle_alpha   90.00
_cell.angle_beta   90.00
_cell.angle_gamma   90.00
#
_symmetry.space_group_name_H-M   'P 1'
#
loop_
_entity.id
_entity.type
_entity.pdbx_description
1 polymer ?
#
loop_
_entity_poly.entity_id
_entity_poly.type
_entity_poly.pdbx_seq_one_letter_code
_entity_poly.pdbx_strand_id
1 'polypeptide(L)'
;MRCPLCQAENPREARFCEDCGARLARTCPHCRAEVPLGKRFCWSCGEQLASSATDRVPPPVAYTPKHLAERILTSKAALEGERKKITVLFADSKRSVRSACR
;
A
#
# COMPACT_ATOMS: atom_id res chain seq x y z
N MET A 1 -6.79 -12.56 26.72
CA MET A 1 -5.93 -11.62 25.97
C MET A 1 -5.08 -10.88 26.97
N ARG A 2 -3.79 -10.69 26.67
CA ARG A 2 -2.89 -9.98 27.59
C ARG A 2 -3.00 -8.48 27.43
N CYS A 3 -3.11 -7.78 28.55
CA CYS A 3 -3.07 -6.32 28.58
C CYS A 3 -1.69 -5.82 28.10
N PRO A 4 -1.60 -4.91 27.13
CA PRO A 4 -0.33 -4.40 26.65
C PRO A 4 0.40 -3.49 27.65
N LEU A 5 -0.29 -3.01 28.70
CA LEU A 5 0.29 -2.12 29.71
C LEU A 5 0.82 -2.88 30.93
N CYS A 6 0.01 -3.76 31.53
CA CYS A 6 0.38 -4.49 32.76
C CYS A 6 0.57 -6.00 32.57
N GLN A 7 0.35 -6.52 31.35
CA GLN A 7 0.50 -7.94 30.98
C GLN A 7 -0.47 -8.93 31.65
N ALA A 8 -1.42 -8.45 32.45
CA ALA A 8 -2.50 -9.24 33.01
C ALA A 8 -3.30 -10.00 31.93
N GLU A 9 -3.71 -11.22 32.24
CA GLU A 9 -4.59 -12.02 31.37
C GLU A 9 -6.04 -11.59 31.59
N ASN A 10 -6.72 -11.17 30.52
CA ASN A 10 -8.10 -10.69 30.56
C ASN A 10 -9.01 -11.53 29.64
N PRO A 11 -10.34 -11.57 29.86
CA PRO A 11 -11.28 -12.16 28.91
C PRO A 11 -11.14 -11.58 27.50
N ARG A 12 -11.46 -12.36 26.45
CA ARG A 12 -11.35 -11.90 25.05
C ARG A 12 -12.31 -10.75 24.71
N GLU A 13 -13.40 -10.64 25.46
CA GLU A 13 -14.46 -9.63 25.29
C GLU A 13 -14.29 -8.43 26.23
N ALA A 14 -13.27 -8.44 27.09
CA ALA A 14 -13.04 -7.37 28.06
C ALA A 14 -12.79 -6.03 27.35
N ARG A 15 -13.58 -5.00 27.71
CA ARG A 15 -13.42 -3.63 27.20
C ARG A 15 -12.29 -2.87 27.90
N PHE A 16 -12.03 -3.23 29.15
CA PHE A 16 -11.01 -2.65 30.02
C PHE A 16 -10.25 -3.77 30.73
N CYS A 17 -9.00 -3.49 31.10
CA CYS A 17 -8.21 -4.39 31.92
C CYS A 17 -8.70 -4.36 33.36
N GLU A 18 -8.93 -5.53 33.95
CA GLU A 18 -9.44 -5.67 35.32
C GLU A 18 -8.43 -5.17 36.38
N ASP A 19 -7.13 -5.24 36.09
CA ASP A 19 -6.08 -4.84 37.04
C ASP A 19 -5.65 -3.37 36.92
N CYS A 20 -5.55 -2.83 35.70
CA CYS A 20 -4.98 -1.49 35.46
C CYS A 20 -5.94 -0.49 34.80
N GLY A 21 -7.16 -0.90 34.45
CA GLY A 21 -8.16 -0.02 33.83
C GLY A 21 -7.86 0.37 32.37
N ALA A 22 -6.79 -0.14 31.77
CA ALA A 22 -6.44 0.14 30.37
C ALA A 22 -7.53 -0.32 29.41
N ARG A 23 -7.85 0.47 28.38
CA ARG A 23 -8.87 0.09 27.38
C ARG A 23 -8.33 -1.01 26.45
N LEU A 24 -9.06 -2.12 26.34
CA LEU A 24 -8.69 -3.32 25.58
C LEU A 24 -9.55 -3.54 24.31
N ALA A 25 -10.51 -2.65 24.04
CA ALA A 25 -11.32 -2.64 22.82
C ALA A 25 -11.33 -1.26 22.14
N ARG A 26 -11.44 -1.27 20.80
CA ARG A 26 -11.59 -0.08 19.96
C ARG A 26 -12.93 -0.10 19.23
N THR A 27 -13.43 1.08 18.88
CA THR A 27 -14.64 1.22 18.07
C THR A 27 -14.27 1.24 16.58
N CYS A 28 -14.98 0.47 15.76
CA CYS A 28 -14.80 0.51 14.31
C CYS A 28 -15.22 1.89 13.77
N PRO A 29 -14.38 2.57 12.98
CA PRO A 29 -14.72 3.89 12.44
C PRO A 29 -15.85 3.84 11.40
N HIS A 30 -16.06 2.69 10.75
CA HIS A 30 -17.08 2.51 9.71
C HIS A 30 -18.46 2.16 10.29
N CYS A 31 -18.56 1.08 11.08
CA CYS A 31 -19.84 0.57 11.58
C CYS A 31 -20.08 0.79 13.08
N ARG A 32 -19.13 1.39 13.81
CA ARG A 32 -19.18 1.62 15.26
C ARG A 32 -19.26 0.37 16.15
N ALA A 33 -19.10 -0.83 15.58
CA ALA A 33 -18.98 -2.05 16.36
C ALA A 33 -17.72 -2.03 17.24
N GLU A 34 -17.79 -2.65 18.41
CA GLU A 34 -16.63 -2.82 19.28
C GLU A 34 -15.77 -4.00 18.82
N VAL A 35 -14.47 -3.76 18.72
CA VAL A 35 -13.51 -4.75 18.26
C VAL A 35 -12.36 -4.82 19.26
N PRO A 36 -12.02 -6.02 19.77
CA PRO A 36 -10.87 -6.21 20.63
C PRO A 36 -9.57 -5.72 19.98
N LEU A 37 -8.66 -5.18 20.78
CA LEU A 37 -7.32 -4.81 20.30
C LEU A 37 -6.59 -6.03 19.73
N GLY A 38 -5.77 -5.81 18.69
CA GLY A 38 -5.01 -6.86 18.01
C GLY A 38 -5.72 -7.51 16.81
N LYS A 39 -6.98 -7.16 16.52
CA LYS A 39 -7.66 -7.57 15.28
C LYS A 39 -7.32 -6.62 14.13
N ARG A 40 -7.04 -7.18 12.95
CA ARG A 40 -6.74 -6.44 11.72
C ARG A 40 -8.00 -6.02 10.93
N PHE A 41 -9.13 -6.67 11.19
CA PHE A 41 -10.39 -6.44 10.48
C PHE A 41 -11.56 -6.38 11.47
N CYS A 42 -12.58 -5.60 11.12
CA CYS A 42 -13.85 -5.57 11.84
C CYS A 42 -14.66 -6.83 11.50
N TRP A 43 -15.05 -7.59 12.52
CA TRP A 43 -15.88 -8.79 12.35
C TRP A 43 -17.34 -8.46 11.96
N SER A 44 -17.81 -7.23 12.19
CA SER A 44 -19.19 -6.83 11.88
C SER A 44 -19.35 -6.32 10.44
N CYS A 45 -18.38 -5.56 9.90
CA CYS A 45 -18.51 -4.95 8.57
C CYS A 45 -17.35 -5.26 7.61
N GLY A 46 -16.34 -6.01 8.03
CA GLY A 46 -15.18 -6.37 7.19
C GLY A 46 -14.11 -5.28 7.03
N GLU A 47 -14.35 -4.06 7.50
CA GLU A 47 -13.42 -2.93 7.36
C GLU A 47 -12.05 -3.21 7.96
N GLN A 48 -10.99 -2.78 7.28
CA GLN A 48 -9.63 -2.96 7.78
C GLN A 48 -9.36 -1.96 8.91
N LEU A 49 -9.01 -2.49 10.09
CA LEU A 49 -8.68 -1.67 11.25
C LEU A 49 -7.19 -1.39 11.21
N ALA A 50 -6.82 -0.11 11.09
CA ALA A 50 -5.42 0.31 11.11
C ALA A 50 -4.71 -0.29 12.33
N SER A 51 -3.77 -1.21 12.08
CA SER A 51 -2.87 -1.71 13.11
C SER A 51 -2.00 -0.55 13.53
N SER A 52 -2.00 -0.21 14.82
CA SER A 52 -1.05 0.76 15.40
C SER A 52 0.39 0.23 15.44
N ALA A 53 0.73 -0.72 14.56
CA ALA A 53 2.10 -0.91 14.13
C ALA A 53 2.36 0.17 13.10
N THR A 54 2.87 1.28 13.60
CA THR A 54 3.62 2.27 12.84
C THR A 54 4.79 1.57 12.15
N ASP A 55 4.52 0.82 11.08
CA ASP A 55 5.44 0.75 9.94
C ASP A 55 5.34 2.10 9.20
N ARG A 56 5.51 3.20 9.94
CA ARG A 56 6.17 4.35 9.36
C ARG A 56 7.63 3.95 9.34
N VAL A 57 7.99 3.13 8.35
CA VAL A 57 9.34 3.20 7.80
C VAL A 57 9.53 4.68 7.53
N PRO A 58 10.41 5.39 8.27
CA PRO A 58 10.67 6.78 7.97
C PRO A 58 11.06 6.84 6.49
N PRO A 59 10.59 7.85 5.73
CA PRO A 59 10.93 7.94 4.32
C PRO A 59 12.45 7.76 4.17
N PRO A 60 12.92 6.95 3.21
CA PRO A 60 14.32 6.47 3.12
C PRO A 60 15.37 7.59 3.05
N VAL A 61 14.92 8.83 2.90
CA VAL A 61 15.69 10.07 2.93
C VAL A 61 16.50 10.26 4.22
N ALA A 62 16.06 9.69 5.35
CA ALA A 62 16.75 9.88 6.63
C ALA A 62 18.09 9.12 6.74
N TYR A 63 18.27 8.03 5.99
CA TYR A 63 19.45 7.14 6.12
C TYR A 63 20.42 7.20 4.94
N THR A 64 20.07 7.87 3.83
CA THR A 64 20.97 7.97 2.67
C THR A 64 22.00 9.08 2.87
N PRO A 65 23.30 8.78 3.13
CA PRO A 65 24.33 9.80 3.17
C PRO A 65 24.48 10.49 1.80
N LYS A 66 24.82 11.79 1.81
CA LYS A 66 24.79 12.68 0.63
C LYS A 66 25.51 12.09 -0.59
N HIS A 67 26.68 11.48 -0.38
CA HIS A 67 27.49 10.90 -1.46
C HIS A 67 26.81 9.71 -2.18
N LEU A 68 25.92 8.97 -1.52
CA LEU A 68 25.17 7.88 -2.15
C LEU A 68 23.95 8.40 -2.91
N ALA A 69 23.24 9.40 -2.35
CA ALA A 69 22.13 10.05 -3.03
C ALA A 69 22.60 10.73 -4.33
N GLU A 70 23.75 11.40 -4.30
CA GLU A 70 24.38 11.99 -5.48
C GLU A 70 24.66 10.93 -6.55
N ARG A 71 25.34 9.84 -6.20
CA ARG A 71 25.66 8.76 -7.16
C ARG A 71 24.42 8.13 -7.80
N ILE A 72 23.35 7.91 -7.03
CA ILE A 72 22.09 7.36 -7.55
C ILE A 72 21.49 8.33 -8.57
N LEU A 73 21.42 9.63 -8.26
CA LEU A 73 20.91 10.66 -9.17
C LEU A 73 21.77 10.80 -10.43
N THR A 74 23.10 10.73 -10.32
CA THR A 74 24.00 10.77 -11.49
C THR A 74 23.83 9.54 -12.37
N SER A 75 23.67 8.36 -11.77
CA SER A 75 23.49 7.10 -12.51
C SER A 75 22.12 6.96 -13.18
N LYS A 76 21.09 7.65 -12.67
CA LYS A 76 19.73 7.64 -13.24
C LYS A 76 19.71 8.15 -14.68
N ALA A 77 20.50 9.18 -14.99
CA ALA A 77 20.63 9.72 -16.34
C ALA A 77 21.21 8.73 -17.36
N ALA A 78 22.00 7.74 -16.91
CA ALA A 78 22.56 6.69 -17.75
C ALA A 78 21.60 5.50 -17.99
N LEU A 79 20.58 5.33 -17.12
CA LEU A 79 19.63 4.23 -17.18
C LEU A 79 18.31 4.59 -17.89
N GLU A 80 18.05 5.88 -18.11
CA GLU A 80 16.91 6.35 -18.90
C GLU A 80 17.25 6.26 -20.39
N GLY A 81 17.14 5.05 -20.95
CA GLY A 81 17.24 4.82 -22.39
C GLY A 81 16.28 5.72 -23.17
N GLU A 82 16.73 6.20 -24.33
CA GLU A 82 16.01 7.17 -25.16
C GLU A 82 14.68 6.59 -25.69
N ARG A 83 13.54 7.08 -25.18
CA ARG A 83 12.21 6.72 -25.70
C ARG A 83 11.86 7.59 -26.92
N LYS A 84 12.20 7.13 -28.13
CA LYS A 84 11.80 7.80 -29.39
C LYS A 84 10.35 7.49 -29.75
N LYS A 85 9.58 8.54 -30.06
CA LYS A 85 8.23 8.39 -30.61
C LYS A 85 8.34 7.99 -32.08
N ILE A 86 7.83 6.81 -32.43
CA ILE A 86 7.80 6.32 -33.81
C ILE A 86 6.35 6.38 -34.31
N THR A 87 6.14 7.00 -35.46
CA THR A 87 4.84 7.01 -36.15
C THR A 87 4.86 5.91 -37.20
N VAL A 88 3.96 4.94 -37.08
CA VAL A 88 3.79 3.86 -38.06
C VAL A 88 2.59 4.19 -38.93
N LEU A 89 2.79 4.27 -40.24
CA LEU A 89 1.73 4.42 -41.24
C LEU A 89 1.45 3.06 -41.88
N PHE A 90 0.22 2.58 -41.77
CA PHE A 90 -0.25 1.40 -42.48
C PHE A 90 -1.02 1.84 -43.72
N ALA A 91 -0.66 1.31 -44.89
CA ALA A 91 -1.38 1.53 -46.14
C ALA A 91 -1.76 0.17 -46.72
N ASP A 92 -3.05 -0.01 -47.00
CA ASP A 92 -3.56 -1.14 -47.78
C ASP A 92 -3.69 -0.71 -49.24
N SER A 93 -2.92 -1.34 -50.13
CA SER A 93 -2.94 -1.05 -51.55
C SER A 93 -3.86 -2.04 -52.26
N LYS A 94 -5.02 -1.57 -52.75
CA LYS A 94 -5.86 -2.37 -53.65
C LYS A 94 -5.23 -2.44 -55.03
N ARG A 95 -4.86 -3.65 -55.46
CA ARG A 95 -4.37 -3.92 -56.82
C ARG A 95 -5.53 -3.78 -57.80
N SER A 96 -5.53 -2.69 -58.59
CA SER A 96 -6.47 -2.51 -59.70
C SER A 96 -6.09 -3.47 -60.83
N VAL A 97 -6.98 -4.40 -61.16
CA VAL A 97 -6.86 -5.21 -62.38
C VAL A 97 -7.34 -4.37 -63.56
N ARG A 98 -6.44 -4.05 -64.48
CA ARG A 98 -6.80 -3.38 -65.75
C ARG A 98 -7.65 -4.33 -66.58
N SER A 99 -8.83 -3.86 -66.96
CA SER A 99 -9.66 -4.39 -68.05
C SER A 99 -8.83 -4.41 -69.34
N ALA A 100 -8.55 -5.62 -69.84
CA ALA A 100 -7.95 -5.82 -71.15
C ALA A 100 -9.06 -5.85 -72.21
N CYS A 101 -8.97 -4.87 -73.09
CA CYS A 101 -9.64 -4.70 -74.38
C CYS A 101 -9.99 -6.01 -75.10
N ARG A 102 -11.24 -6.15 -75.53
CA ARG A 102 -11.63 -6.71 -76.84
C ARG A 102 -13.01 -6.19 -77.23
#